data_AF-A8D039-F1
#
_entry.id   AF-A8D039-F1
#
_cell.length_a   1.000
_cell.length_b   1.000
_cell.length_c   1.000
_cell.angle_alpha   90.00
_cell.angle_beta   90.00
_cell.angle_gamma   90.00
#
_symmetry.space_group_name_H-M   'P 1'
#
loop_
_entity.id
_entity.type
_entity.pdbx_description
1 polymer ?
#
loop_
_entity_poly.entity_id
_entity_poly.type
_entity_poly.pdbx_seq_one_letter_code
_entity_poly.pdbx_strand_id
1 'polypeptide(L)'
;MRVTCVTLLVSLTLPFLEGAKASLFHGGAKATGKASSPGVKEISISSPSIFSSGHKSELTVYQKLLWLASLTDEHAKSLSKVFKELKEKKSINLPTDSDFEKLAKDGAKDAAILLAAIEDGFITTNGKVNNEKKEEDRIKIIKEDAKSVTHPTEEKVLFAQYVEYNKTVYEALRFLYVMCGRGEGSGGWMTCRYGRTVGSTCNVKHNKCPNCVAACKGNIPFGCLQDYLTLTFTSLAEYDNSAFYNHAYGPMGFIASKLPSDNKVGRDIQKVLDPYVKDAKSKLTKLVATLVLFEDVQHLGLSDMFTILFKLGKASMRGGSRKFVKALKLSLDNKSVNESAEPSNVVVDGLVHALRSFCDSGRHTAGNHSGKALDLHSLLGCGQTHNSCPKILYPLPFDIYNADDAQEKNAAVFASWIRDGDLVQNFKLKLHALKYNLEALDCLSPMPEHHQSGPCPNVVQCLYVPPALYDFGFGLWSPGELVTRKVNGKQLLEKITKLLTDPTSELTKLMAAVANYDASRASGGAEAGNAVTDANIGSPEVSEVES
;
A
#
# COMPACT_ATOMS: atom_id res chain seq x y z
N MET A 1 -1.26 24.94 -19.85
CA MET A 1 0.19 25.02 -20.13
C MET A 1 1.07 24.16 -19.21
N ARG A 2 0.66 23.78 -17.98
CA ARG A 2 1.46 22.88 -17.11
C ARG A 2 1.28 21.37 -17.36
N VAL A 3 0.16 20.96 -17.98
CA VAL A 3 -0.16 19.53 -18.24
C VAL A 3 0.70 18.93 -19.38
N THR A 4 1.17 19.74 -20.32
CA THR A 4 1.88 19.23 -21.51
C THR A 4 3.34 18.83 -21.24
N CYS A 5 4.00 19.41 -20.22
CA CYS A 5 5.42 19.12 -19.95
C CYS A 5 5.66 17.76 -19.27
N VAL A 6 4.74 17.28 -18.43
CA VAL A 6 4.88 16.00 -17.72
C VAL A 6 4.65 14.83 -18.69
N THR A 7 3.68 14.93 -19.59
CA THR A 7 3.41 13.90 -20.60
C THR A 7 4.56 13.76 -21.61
N LEU A 8 5.23 14.87 -21.97
CA LEU A 8 6.39 14.86 -22.86
C LEU A 8 7.64 14.22 -22.22
N LEU A 9 7.88 14.47 -20.93
CA LEU A 9 8.99 13.87 -20.18
C LEU A 9 8.80 12.35 -19.97
N VAL A 10 7.57 11.90 -19.75
CA VAL A 10 7.25 10.46 -19.60
C VAL A 10 7.30 9.73 -20.96
N SER A 11 6.85 10.37 -22.05
CA SER A 11 6.88 9.77 -23.39
C SER A 11 8.29 9.62 -23.98
N LEU A 12 9.24 10.48 -23.56
CA LEU A 12 10.63 10.44 -24.01
C LEU A 12 11.52 9.46 -23.20
N THR A 13 11.14 9.12 -21.97
CA THR A 13 11.95 8.27 -21.08
C THR A 13 11.59 6.78 -21.14
N LEU A 14 10.34 6.43 -21.48
CA LEU A 14 9.88 5.04 -21.60
C LEU A 14 10.57 4.24 -22.73
N PRO A 15 10.79 4.78 -23.95
CA PRO A 15 11.52 4.05 -25.01
C PRO A 15 13.01 3.86 -24.67
N PHE A 16 13.59 4.75 -23.87
CA PHE A 16 15.00 4.65 -23.43
C PHE A 16 15.24 3.51 -22.44
N LEU A 17 14.25 3.16 -21.62
CA LEU A 17 14.31 2.02 -20.69
C LEU A 17 14.18 0.67 -21.41
N GLU A 18 13.47 0.60 -22.54
CA GLU A 18 13.35 -0.62 -23.34
C GLU A 18 14.58 -0.86 -24.23
N GLY A 19 15.28 0.20 -24.67
CA GLY A 19 16.50 0.11 -25.49
C GLY A 19 17.77 -0.30 -24.72
N ALA A 20 17.83 -0.13 -23.40
CA ALA A 20 19.03 -0.41 -22.60
C ALA A 20 19.26 -1.90 -22.25
N LYS A 21 18.37 -2.80 -22.72
CA LYS A 21 18.41 -4.24 -22.39
C LYS A 21 19.55 -5.06 -23.03
N ALA A 22 20.36 -4.49 -23.93
CA ALA A 22 21.26 -5.27 -24.77
C ALA A 22 22.78 -5.12 -24.51
N SER A 23 23.25 -4.33 -23.54
CA SER A 23 24.70 -4.04 -23.43
C SER A 23 25.38 -4.31 -22.07
N LEU A 24 24.73 -5.03 -21.14
CA LEU A 24 25.24 -5.16 -19.77
C LEU A 24 25.36 -6.60 -19.26
N PHE A 25 25.73 -7.56 -20.11
CA PHE A 25 26.22 -8.85 -19.63
C PHE A 25 27.23 -9.46 -20.60
N HIS A 26 28.51 -9.12 -20.44
CA HIS A 26 29.63 -10.00 -20.77
C HIS A 26 30.55 -10.04 -19.56
N GLY A 27 30.61 -11.22 -18.92
CA GLY A 27 31.47 -11.48 -17.78
C GLY A 27 32.95 -11.43 -18.16
N GLY A 28 33.74 -10.71 -17.36
CA GLY A 28 35.19 -10.69 -17.48
C GLY A 28 35.84 -11.87 -16.78
N ALA A 29 36.27 -12.86 -17.55
CA ALA A 29 37.40 -13.71 -17.21
C ALA A 29 38.71 -12.96 -17.53
N LYS A 30 39.73 -13.12 -16.67
CA LYS A 30 41.02 -12.40 -16.63
C LYS A 30 41.78 -12.35 -17.97
N ALA A 31 42.34 -11.18 -18.31
CA ALA A 31 43.58 -11.07 -19.09
C ALA A 31 44.33 -9.76 -18.78
N THR A 32 45.62 -9.89 -18.49
CA THR A 32 46.61 -8.81 -18.36
C THR A 32 46.93 -8.23 -19.74
N GLY A 33 46.75 -6.92 -19.93
CA GLY A 33 47.20 -6.23 -21.14
C GLY A 33 46.97 -4.71 -21.07
N LYS A 34 48.07 -3.95 -21.04
CA LYS A 34 48.06 -2.49 -21.20
C LYS A 34 47.68 -2.13 -22.64
N ALA A 35 46.57 -1.41 -22.81
CA ALA A 35 46.39 -0.49 -23.93
C ALA A 35 45.37 0.59 -23.52
N SER A 36 45.83 1.83 -23.54
CA SER A 36 45.06 3.06 -23.30
C SER A 36 44.15 3.37 -24.50
N SER A 37 42.87 3.63 -24.24
CA SER A 37 42.00 4.39 -25.14
C SER A 37 41.18 5.41 -24.34
N PRO A 38 41.11 6.68 -24.76
CA PRO A 38 40.43 7.73 -24.00
C PRO A 38 38.96 7.87 -24.39
N GLY A 39 38.10 8.08 -23.40
CA GLY A 39 36.81 8.74 -23.62
C GLY A 39 35.57 7.85 -23.65
N VAL A 40 35.29 7.14 -22.56
CA VAL A 40 33.89 6.83 -22.18
C VAL A 40 33.73 7.25 -20.73
N LYS A 41 32.96 8.31 -20.49
CA LYS A 41 32.53 8.66 -19.13
C LYS A 41 31.59 7.56 -18.67
N GLU A 42 32.02 6.73 -17.71
CA GLU A 42 31.13 5.91 -16.92
C GLU A 42 30.09 6.82 -16.25
N ILE A 43 28.86 6.79 -16.75
CA ILE A 43 27.72 7.34 -16.02
C ILE A 43 27.27 6.22 -15.09
N SER A 44 27.74 6.27 -13.85
CA SER A 44 27.18 5.49 -12.75
C SER A 44 25.76 5.98 -12.52
N ILE A 45 24.78 5.22 -13.01
CA ILE A 45 23.38 5.42 -12.68
C ILE A 45 23.15 4.62 -11.40
N SER A 46 23.36 5.25 -10.25
CA SER A 46 22.79 4.76 -9.00
C SER A 46 21.28 4.71 -9.19
N SER A 47 20.68 3.52 -9.02
CA SER A 47 19.24 3.32 -9.16
C SER A 47 18.50 4.28 -8.22
N PRO A 48 17.83 5.33 -8.74
CA PRO A 48 17.19 6.28 -7.87
C PRO A 48 15.85 5.67 -7.45
N SER A 49 15.62 5.63 -6.14
CA SER A 49 14.37 5.24 -5.47
C SER A 49 13.24 6.23 -5.80
N ILE A 50 12.90 6.39 -7.08
CA ILE A 50 11.95 7.38 -7.62
C ILE A 50 10.50 7.02 -7.25
N PHE A 51 10.24 5.78 -6.82
CA PHE A 51 8.89 5.28 -6.56
C PHE A 51 8.55 5.01 -5.08
N SER A 52 9.51 5.19 -4.17
CA SER A 52 9.15 5.44 -2.76
C SER A 52 8.44 6.78 -2.75
N SER A 53 7.14 6.80 -2.44
CA SER A 53 6.35 8.01 -2.20
C SER A 53 7.22 9.08 -1.52
N GLY A 54 7.25 10.27 -2.11
CA GLY A 54 8.28 11.31 -1.92
C GLY A 54 8.67 11.57 -0.46
N HIS A 55 9.95 11.90 -0.27
CA HIS A 55 10.56 12.31 0.99
C HIS A 55 9.94 11.58 2.20
N LYS A 56 10.16 10.26 2.33
CA LYS A 56 9.97 9.60 3.62
C LYS A 56 10.73 10.46 4.63
N SER A 57 10.03 11.16 5.52
CA SER A 57 10.72 11.96 6.53
C SER A 57 11.70 11.04 7.24
N GLU A 58 12.92 11.50 7.47
CA GLU A 58 14.00 10.74 8.12
C GLU A 58 13.67 10.38 9.59
N LEU A 59 12.41 10.59 10.00
CA LEU A 59 11.89 10.24 11.30
C LEU A 59 11.38 8.81 11.33
N THR A 60 11.82 8.09 12.35
CA THR A 60 11.29 6.79 12.75
C THR A 60 9.81 6.88 13.14
N VAL A 61 9.11 5.74 13.19
CA VAL A 61 7.72 5.69 13.67
C VAL A 61 7.60 6.21 15.09
N TYR A 62 8.57 5.91 15.95
CA TYR A 62 8.66 6.43 17.32
C TYR A 62 8.73 7.97 17.34
N GLN A 63 9.58 8.58 16.51
CA GLN A 63 9.68 10.04 16.42
C GLN A 63 8.40 10.68 15.86
N LYS A 64 7.74 10.05 14.89
CA LYS A 64 6.43 10.50 14.37
C LYS A 64 5.35 10.43 15.44
N LEU A 65 5.31 9.35 16.22
CA LEU A 65 4.40 9.22 17.36
C LEU A 65 4.67 10.27 18.44
N LEU A 66 5.93 10.58 18.74
CA LEU A 66 6.29 11.66 19.68
C LEU A 66 5.79 13.02 19.16
N TRP A 67 5.99 13.29 17.86
CA TRP A 67 5.50 14.51 17.22
C TRP A 67 3.98 14.65 17.30
N LEU A 68 3.25 13.56 17.07
CA LEU A 68 1.79 13.52 17.20
C LEU A 68 1.36 13.70 18.67
N ALA A 69 2.08 13.11 19.62
CA ALA A 69 1.78 13.19 21.05
C ALA A 69 2.04 14.58 21.66
N SER A 70 2.92 15.40 21.05
CA SER A 70 3.20 16.77 21.49
C SER A 70 2.27 17.83 20.90
N LEU A 71 1.27 17.45 20.09
CA LEU A 71 0.27 18.40 19.60
C LEU A 71 -0.50 19.02 20.77
N THR A 72 -0.57 20.35 20.76
CA THR A 72 -1.27 21.15 21.76
C THR A 72 -2.70 21.45 21.30
N ASP A 73 -3.52 22.02 22.19
CA ASP A 73 -4.85 22.50 21.81
C ASP A 73 -4.79 23.58 20.72
N GLU A 74 -3.76 24.44 20.73
CA GLU A 74 -3.57 25.46 19.69
C GLU A 74 -3.21 24.83 18.34
N HIS A 75 -2.38 23.77 18.33
CA HIS A 75 -2.13 23.01 17.11
C HIS A 75 -3.42 22.35 16.58
N ALA A 76 -4.24 21.77 17.45
CA ALA A 76 -5.52 21.16 17.05
C ALA A 76 -6.49 22.18 16.44
N LYS A 77 -6.57 23.39 16.99
CA LYS A 77 -7.36 24.50 16.41
C LYS A 77 -6.84 24.90 15.03
N SER A 78 -5.52 25.04 14.88
CA SER A 78 -4.89 25.39 13.60
C SER A 78 -5.13 24.31 12.53
N LEU A 79 -5.00 23.03 12.91
CA LEU A 79 -5.35 21.89 12.04
C LEU A 79 -6.82 21.92 11.63
N SER A 80 -7.73 22.19 12.57
CA SER A 80 -9.17 22.28 12.30
C SER A 80 -9.52 23.41 11.34
N LYS A 81 -8.85 24.55 11.45
CA LYS A 81 -9.01 25.67 10.52
C LYS A 81 -8.61 25.26 9.08
N VAL A 82 -7.43 24.67 8.89
CA VAL A 82 -6.98 24.23 7.57
C VAL A 82 -7.85 23.10 7.03
N PHE A 83 -8.27 22.16 7.88
CA PHE A 83 -9.21 21.11 7.54
C PHE A 83 -10.50 21.67 6.95
N LYS A 84 -11.10 22.68 7.61
CA LYS A 84 -12.30 23.36 7.14
C LYS A 84 -12.10 24.00 5.77
N GLU A 85 -11.03 24.78 5.61
CA GLU A 85 -10.69 25.43 4.33
C GLU A 85 -10.57 24.41 3.19
N LEU A 86 -9.88 23.30 3.44
CA LEU A 86 -9.70 22.24 2.44
C LEU A 86 -10.99 21.45 2.18
N LYS A 87 -11.80 21.22 3.21
CA LYS A 87 -13.09 20.53 3.11
C LYS A 87 -14.05 21.30 2.22
N GLU A 88 -14.12 22.62 2.40
CA GLU A 88 -14.91 23.53 1.55
C GLU A 88 -14.35 23.54 0.12
N LYS A 89 -13.04 23.70 -0.03
CA LYS A 89 -12.37 23.73 -1.34
C LYS A 89 -12.57 22.46 -2.15
N LYS A 90 -12.47 21.28 -1.52
CA LYS A 90 -12.61 19.96 -2.18
C LYS A 90 -14.06 19.45 -2.15
N SER A 91 -15.01 20.19 -1.57
CA SER A 91 -16.42 19.79 -1.42
C SER A 91 -16.58 18.41 -0.76
N ILE A 92 -15.78 18.15 0.27
CA ILE A 92 -15.73 16.86 0.95
C ILE A 92 -16.83 16.77 2.02
N ASN A 93 -17.59 15.69 2.01
CA ASN A 93 -18.63 15.44 3.01
C ASN A 93 -18.07 14.57 4.14
N LEU A 94 -17.52 15.26 5.14
CA LEU A 94 -16.83 14.72 6.31
C LEU A 94 -17.48 15.20 7.63
N PRO A 95 -17.08 14.63 8.80
CA PRO A 95 -17.51 15.10 10.12
C PRO A 95 -17.41 16.61 10.31
N THR A 96 -18.14 17.16 11.29
CA THR A 96 -18.12 18.61 11.54
C THR A 96 -16.73 19.09 11.98
N ASP A 97 -16.45 20.38 11.84
CA ASP A 97 -15.14 20.95 12.21
C ASP A 97 -14.83 20.72 13.70
N SER A 98 -15.85 20.80 14.56
CA SER A 98 -15.75 20.45 15.99
C SER A 98 -15.45 18.97 16.22
N ASP A 99 -15.97 18.09 15.37
CA ASP A 99 -15.66 16.66 15.43
C ASP A 99 -14.20 16.42 15.03
N PHE A 100 -13.69 17.14 14.03
CA PHE A 100 -12.30 16.99 13.60
C PHE A 100 -11.30 17.53 14.63
N GLU A 101 -11.55 18.70 15.23
CA GLU A 101 -10.70 19.21 16.32
C GLU A 101 -10.62 18.19 17.47
N LYS A 102 -11.76 17.60 17.85
CA LYS A 102 -11.82 16.54 18.85
C LYS A 102 -11.02 15.32 18.40
N LEU A 103 -11.18 14.86 17.17
CA LEU A 103 -10.42 13.74 16.60
C LEU A 103 -8.90 14.02 16.63
N ALA A 104 -8.47 15.24 16.36
CA ALA A 104 -7.06 15.62 16.41
C ALA A 104 -6.49 15.55 17.85
N LYS A 105 -7.24 16.06 18.83
CA LYS A 105 -6.89 15.97 20.25
C LYS A 105 -6.86 14.54 20.76
N ASP A 106 -7.89 13.76 20.42
CA ASP A 106 -7.97 12.34 20.76
C ASP A 106 -6.81 11.57 20.11
N GLY A 107 -6.46 11.88 18.86
CA GLY A 107 -5.32 11.32 18.15
C GLY A 107 -3.97 11.60 18.81
N ALA A 108 -3.76 12.82 19.34
CA ALA A 108 -2.56 13.16 20.10
C ALA A 108 -2.46 12.35 21.40
N LYS A 109 -3.57 12.20 22.13
CA LYS A 109 -3.65 11.34 23.31
C LYS A 109 -3.38 9.87 22.95
N ASP A 110 -4.00 9.38 21.89
CA ASP A 110 -3.87 8.02 21.40
C ASP A 110 -2.42 7.71 20.96
N ALA A 111 -1.70 8.66 20.34
CA ALA A 111 -0.28 8.51 20.03
C ALA A 111 0.58 8.34 21.29
N ALA A 112 0.30 9.11 22.35
CA ALA A 112 0.98 8.95 23.64
C ALA A 112 0.68 7.59 24.30
N ILE A 113 -0.57 7.12 24.21
CA ILE A 113 -0.97 5.79 24.69
C ILE A 113 -0.23 4.69 23.94
N LEU A 114 -0.14 4.78 22.61
CA LEU A 114 0.58 3.81 21.77
C LEU A 114 2.06 3.72 22.16
N LEU A 115 2.72 4.86 22.38
CA LEU A 115 4.11 4.91 22.86
C LEU A 115 4.26 4.22 24.21
N ALA A 116 3.46 4.65 25.20
CA ALA A 116 3.50 4.07 26.55
C ALA A 116 3.19 2.56 26.55
N ALA A 117 2.22 2.12 25.76
CA ALA A 117 1.82 0.72 25.70
C ALA A 117 2.88 -0.19 25.08
N ILE A 118 3.60 0.29 24.06
CA ILE A 118 4.71 -0.47 23.44
C ILE A 118 5.95 -0.46 24.35
N GLU A 119 6.31 0.71 24.91
CA GLU A 119 7.46 0.85 25.83
C GLU A 119 7.27 0.09 27.14
N ASP A 120 6.11 0.17 27.76
CA ASP A 120 5.88 -0.45 29.08
C ASP A 120 5.30 -1.85 28.98
N GLY A 121 4.85 -2.27 27.78
CA GLY A 121 4.14 -3.53 27.59
C GLY A 121 2.82 -3.52 28.35
N PHE A 122 2.27 -2.32 28.55
CA PHE A 122 1.04 -2.09 29.27
C PHE A 122 -0.12 -2.41 28.33
N ILE A 123 -0.73 -3.58 28.55
CA ILE A 123 -1.90 -4.01 27.79
C ILE A 123 -3.12 -3.49 28.52
N THR A 124 -3.88 -2.59 27.90
CA THR A 124 -5.25 -2.30 28.32
C THR A 124 -6.13 -3.50 27.97
N THR A 125 -6.07 -4.58 28.75
CA THR A 125 -7.02 -5.68 28.57
C THR A 125 -8.41 -5.20 28.96
N ASN A 126 -9.30 -5.07 27.97
CA ASN A 126 -10.76 -4.95 28.11
C ASN A 126 -11.29 -3.72 28.87
N GLY A 127 -10.64 -2.56 28.78
CA GLY A 127 -11.21 -1.31 29.31
C GLY A 127 -11.50 -1.29 30.81
N LYS A 128 -11.05 -2.30 31.58
CA LYS A 128 -11.05 -2.24 33.04
C LYS A 128 -9.71 -1.74 33.51
N VAL A 129 -9.74 -0.44 33.69
CA VAL A 129 -8.75 0.35 34.38
C VAL A 129 -8.63 -0.13 35.81
N ASN A 130 -7.59 -0.90 36.10
CA ASN A 130 -7.04 -0.96 37.45
C ASN A 130 -5.81 -0.04 37.58
N ASN A 131 -5.56 0.84 36.59
CA ASN A 131 -4.31 1.61 36.48
C ASN A 131 -4.43 2.96 35.72
N GLU A 132 -5.58 3.67 35.79
CA GLU A 132 -5.83 4.96 35.09
C GLU A 132 -4.74 5.95 35.44
N LYS A 133 -4.46 6.06 36.74
CA LYS A 133 -3.39 6.90 37.27
C LYS A 133 -2.03 6.55 36.68
N LYS A 134 -1.71 5.27 36.51
CA LYS A 134 -0.43 4.83 35.93
C LYS A 134 -0.36 5.16 34.44
N GLU A 135 -1.46 4.99 33.71
CA GLU A 135 -1.57 5.41 32.30
C GLU A 135 -1.37 6.92 32.17
N GLU A 136 -2.07 7.72 32.97
CA GLU A 136 -1.94 9.17 33.01
C GLU A 136 -0.52 9.63 33.35
N ASP A 137 0.12 9.02 34.35
CA ASP A 137 1.50 9.30 34.73
C ASP A 137 2.47 8.99 33.57
N ARG A 138 2.25 7.92 32.82
CA ARG A 138 3.09 7.56 31.66
C ARG A 138 2.83 8.44 30.46
N ILE A 139 1.58 8.79 30.17
CA ILE A 139 1.24 9.80 29.15
C ILE A 139 1.93 11.12 29.48
N LYS A 140 1.95 11.52 30.75
CA LYS A 140 2.65 12.74 31.20
C LYS A 140 4.15 12.67 30.91
N ILE A 141 4.80 11.53 31.18
CA ILE A 141 6.23 11.34 30.86
C ILE A 141 6.49 11.42 29.35
N ILE A 142 5.68 10.74 28.54
CA ILE A 142 5.81 10.79 27.07
C ILE A 142 5.62 12.22 26.55
N LYS A 143 4.65 12.96 27.09
CA LYS A 143 4.44 14.36 26.74
C LYS A 143 5.61 15.26 27.13
N GLU A 144 6.28 14.97 28.24
CA GLU A 144 7.51 15.68 28.61
C GLU A 144 8.66 15.40 27.63
N ASP A 145 8.88 14.13 27.30
CA ASP A 145 9.89 13.74 26.30
C ASP A 145 9.63 14.44 24.95
N ALA A 146 8.35 14.57 24.60
CA ALA A 146 7.90 15.17 23.35
C ALA A 146 7.96 16.70 23.31
N LYS A 147 8.23 17.41 24.44
CA LYS A 147 8.36 18.89 24.44
C LYS A 147 9.52 19.40 23.62
N SER A 148 10.54 18.57 23.40
CA SER A 148 11.68 18.89 22.55
C SER A 148 11.33 18.87 21.06
N VAL A 149 10.18 18.32 20.69
CA VAL A 149 9.73 18.21 19.30
C VAL A 149 9.16 19.54 18.85
N THR A 150 9.64 20.04 17.70
CA THR A 150 9.17 21.27 17.08
C THR A 150 8.09 20.99 16.03
N HIS A 151 7.16 21.92 15.91
CA HIS A 151 6.10 21.89 14.90
C HIS A 151 6.28 23.04 13.91
N PRO A 152 5.88 22.87 12.64
CA PRO A 152 5.83 23.98 11.69
C PRO A 152 4.93 25.10 12.21
N THR A 153 5.38 26.34 12.05
CA THR A 153 4.58 27.53 12.39
C THR A 153 3.54 27.86 11.32
N GLU A 154 3.77 27.44 10.08
CA GLU A 154 2.81 27.60 8.98
C GLU A 154 1.73 26.52 9.05
N GLU A 155 0.46 26.94 9.17
CA GLU A 155 -0.69 26.05 9.40
C GLU A 155 -0.85 24.97 8.31
N LYS A 156 -0.59 25.33 7.04
CA LYS A 156 -0.70 24.39 5.91
C LYS A 156 0.39 23.33 5.93
N VAL A 157 1.60 23.70 6.34
CA VAL A 157 2.72 22.76 6.49
C VAL A 157 2.46 21.85 7.69
N LEU A 158 1.96 22.39 8.80
CA LEU A 158 1.53 21.62 9.97
C LEU A 158 0.47 20.57 9.58
N PHE A 159 -0.54 20.96 8.80
CA PHE A 159 -1.60 20.06 8.33
C PHE A 159 -1.06 18.98 7.38
N ALA A 160 -0.23 19.34 6.41
CA ALA A 160 0.38 18.37 5.49
C ALA A 160 1.22 17.33 6.25
N GLN A 161 2.04 17.78 7.21
CA GLN A 161 2.86 16.90 8.05
C GLN A 161 2.00 16.03 8.98
N TYR A 162 0.89 16.57 9.50
CA TYR A 162 -0.08 15.79 10.28
C TYR A 162 -0.71 14.65 9.46
N VAL A 163 -1.12 14.91 8.21
CA VAL A 163 -1.63 13.88 7.29
C VAL A 163 -0.58 12.81 7.04
N GLU A 164 0.63 13.21 6.62
CA GLU A 164 1.74 12.31 6.30
C GLU A 164 2.10 11.40 7.47
N TYR A 165 2.21 11.98 8.68
CA TYR A 165 2.65 11.23 9.85
C TYR A 165 1.58 10.27 10.32
N ASN A 166 0.30 10.66 10.36
CA ASN A 166 -0.77 9.73 10.70
C ASN A 166 -0.87 8.57 9.71
N LYS A 167 -0.74 8.85 8.40
CA LYS A 167 -0.75 7.80 7.36
C LYS A 167 0.42 6.85 7.51
N THR A 168 1.65 7.37 7.61
CA THR A 168 2.85 6.51 7.73
C THR A 168 2.83 5.69 9.02
N VAL A 169 2.42 6.30 10.14
CA VAL A 169 2.27 5.61 11.41
C VAL A 169 1.21 4.52 11.29
N TYR A 170 0.05 4.79 10.68
CA TYR A 170 -0.97 3.79 10.46
C TYR A 170 -0.45 2.60 9.67
N GLU A 171 0.24 2.82 8.56
CA GLU A 171 0.75 1.74 7.72
C GLU A 171 1.78 0.89 8.45
N ALA A 172 2.72 1.50 9.17
CA ALA A 172 3.72 0.80 9.96
C ALA A 172 3.10 0.01 11.12
N LEU A 173 2.14 0.61 11.84
CA LEU A 173 1.42 -0.06 12.92
C LEU A 173 0.50 -1.16 12.38
N ARG A 174 -0.12 -0.99 11.21
CA ARG A 174 -0.94 -2.01 10.56
C ARG A 174 -0.08 -3.20 10.14
N PHE A 175 1.09 -2.95 9.58
CA PHE A 175 2.07 -4.00 9.30
C PHE A 175 2.45 -4.75 10.59
N LEU A 176 2.86 -4.02 11.63
CA LEU A 176 3.24 -4.60 12.93
C LEU A 176 2.10 -5.42 13.53
N TYR A 177 0.87 -4.91 13.48
CA TYR A 177 -0.34 -5.61 13.90
C TYR A 177 -0.53 -6.95 13.17
N VAL A 178 -0.41 -6.93 11.85
CA VAL A 178 -0.58 -8.13 11.01
C VAL A 178 0.52 -9.15 11.30
N MET A 179 1.78 -8.72 11.42
CA MET A 179 2.90 -9.62 11.71
C MET A 179 2.81 -10.20 13.12
N CYS A 180 2.52 -9.38 14.13
CA CYS A 180 2.29 -9.81 15.51
C CYS A 180 1.02 -10.68 15.69
N GLY A 181 0.09 -10.63 14.73
CA GLY A 181 -1.09 -11.48 14.68
C GLY A 181 -0.90 -12.83 14.01
N ARG A 182 0.30 -13.11 13.50
CA ARG A 182 0.61 -14.32 12.74
C ARG A 182 1.51 -15.26 13.51
N GLY A 183 1.20 -16.55 13.46
CA GLY A 183 2.04 -17.59 14.05
C GLY A 183 3.34 -17.81 13.26
N GLU A 184 4.30 -18.49 13.89
CA GLU A 184 5.63 -18.76 13.34
C GLU A 184 5.57 -19.51 12.00
N GLY A 185 4.66 -20.49 11.86
CA GLY A 185 4.46 -21.24 10.61
C GLY A 185 3.99 -20.41 9.42
N SER A 186 3.60 -19.15 9.65
CA SER A 186 3.22 -18.17 8.63
C SER A 186 4.23 -17.03 8.49
N GLY A 187 5.41 -17.15 9.10
CA GLY A 187 6.44 -16.11 9.12
C GLY A 187 6.08 -14.90 10.00
N GLY A 188 5.19 -15.08 10.97
CA GLY A 188 4.73 -14.01 11.86
C GLY A 188 5.51 -13.91 13.17
N TRP A 189 5.17 -12.89 13.96
CA TRP A 189 5.82 -12.51 15.22
C TRP A 189 4.99 -12.78 16.47
N MET A 190 3.87 -13.49 16.37
CA MET A 190 2.93 -13.66 17.49
C MET A 190 3.57 -14.16 18.80
N THR A 191 4.55 -15.05 18.70
CA THR A 191 5.28 -15.63 19.83
C THR A 191 6.70 -15.06 19.98
N CYS A 192 7.16 -14.21 19.06
CA CYS A 192 8.47 -13.59 19.14
C CYS A 192 8.54 -12.66 20.36
N ARG A 193 9.62 -12.77 21.13
CA ARG A 193 9.83 -11.97 22.34
C ARG A 193 10.36 -10.58 22.02
N TYR A 194 10.02 -9.61 22.86
CA TYR A 194 10.61 -8.28 22.90
C TYR A 194 10.69 -7.76 24.35
N GLY A 195 11.60 -6.82 24.62
CA GLY A 195 11.82 -6.25 25.95
C GLY A 195 13.25 -5.76 26.16
N ARG A 196 13.49 -5.00 27.24
CA ARG A 196 14.82 -4.48 27.63
C ARG A 196 15.84 -5.59 27.87
N THR A 197 15.38 -6.74 28.36
CA THR A 197 16.21 -7.90 28.69
C THR A 197 16.36 -8.89 27.53
N VAL A 198 15.66 -8.65 26.41
CA VAL A 198 15.88 -9.39 25.16
C VAL A 198 17.16 -8.84 24.54
N GLY A 199 18.22 -9.64 24.53
CA GLY A 199 19.50 -9.24 23.98
C GLY A 199 19.34 -8.65 22.57
N SER A 200 19.94 -7.48 22.32
CA SER A 200 19.91 -6.71 21.07
C SER A 200 20.63 -7.39 19.90
N THR A 201 20.86 -8.68 20.04
CA THR A 201 21.55 -9.51 19.08
C THR A 201 20.76 -10.79 19.03
N CYS A 202 20.06 -10.98 17.91
CA CYS A 202 20.06 -12.30 17.31
C CYS A 202 21.54 -12.64 17.03
N ASN A 203 22.30 -13.05 18.06
CA ASN A 203 23.75 -13.31 18.05
C ASN A 203 24.09 -14.60 17.30
N VAL A 204 23.30 -14.88 16.28
CA VAL A 204 23.19 -16.14 15.63
C VAL A 204 23.60 -15.86 14.21
N LYS A 205 24.85 -16.19 13.88
CA LYS A 205 25.11 -16.76 12.55
C LYS A 205 23.98 -17.76 12.34
N HIS A 206 23.03 -17.47 11.43
CA HIS A 206 21.67 -18.04 11.28
C HIS A 206 21.54 -19.59 11.41
N ASN A 207 22.64 -20.28 11.59
CA ASN A 207 22.83 -21.72 11.59
C ASN A 207 23.04 -22.33 12.99
N LYS A 208 23.16 -21.56 14.11
CA LYS A 208 23.58 -22.13 15.42
C LYS A 208 22.90 -21.63 16.72
N CYS A 209 21.69 -21.07 16.70
CA CYS A 209 20.95 -20.81 17.95
C CYS A 209 19.76 -21.76 18.09
N PRO A 210 19.78 -22.67 19.07
CA PRO A 210 18.67 -23.57 19.33
C PRO A 210 17.35 -22.86 19.66
N ASN A 211 17.37 -21.62 20.19
CA ASN A 211 16.16 -20.88 20.54
C ASN A 211 15.65 -19.92 19.45
N CYS A 212 16.52 -19.35 18.61
CA CYS A 212 16.09 -18.58 17.44
C CYS A 212 15.68 -19.51 16.28
N VAL A 213 16.31 -20.69 16.18
CA VAL A 213 15.93 -21.73 15.22
C VAL A 213 14.69 -22.52 15.70
N ALA A 214 14.29 -22.47 16.96
CA ALA A 214 13.05 -23.14 17.41
C ALA A 214 11.81 -22.23 17.38
N ALA A 215 11.95 -20.94 17.73
CA ALA A 215 10.83 -19.97 17.75
C ALA A 215 10.72 -19.11 16.47
N CYS A 216 11.74 -19.10 15.61
CA CYS A 216 11.73 -18.43 14.31
C CYS A 216 12.19 -19.40 13.22
N LYS A 217 11.68 -20.64 13.25
CA LYS A 217 12.04 -21.75 12.35
C LYS A 217 11.49 -21.61 10.92
N GLY A 218 11.34 -20.40 10.44
CA GLY A 218 11.03 -20.08 9.04
C GLY A 218 11.91 -18.91 8.63
N ASN A 219 12.27 -18.85 7.34
CA ASN A 219 12.88 -17.67 6.74
C ASN A 219 11.95 -16.46 6.97
N ILE A 220 12.07 -15.78 8.12
CA ILE A 220 11.33 -14.56 8.39
C ILE A 220 12.13 -13.45 7.71
N PRO A 221 11.67 -12.91 6.56
CA PRO A 221 12.16 -11.60 6.13
C PRO A 221 11.88 -10.66 7.31
N PHE A 222 12.71 -9.73 7.76
CA PHE A 222 12.46 -8.76 8.86
C PHE A 222 13.09 -9.13 10.20
N GLY A 223 13.74 -10.29 10.32
CA GLY A 223 14.47 -10.64 11.53
C GLY A 223 13.53 -10.85 12.73
N CYS A 224 14.05 -10.67 13.95
CA CYS A 224 13.24 -10.82 15.16
C CYS A 224 12.46 -9.54 15.48
N LEU A 225 11.33 -9.68 16.19
CA LEU A 225 10.47 -8.56 16.58
C LEU A 225 11.25 -7.45 17.33
N GLN A 226 12.17 -7.84 18.22
CA GLN A 226 13.01 -6.89 18.97
C GLN A 226 13.79 -5.98 18.02
N ASP A 227 14.51 -6.57 17.05
CA ASP A 227 15.33 -5.82 16.10
C ASP A 227 14.47 -4.87 15.26
N TYR A 228 13.31 -5.33 14.81
CA TYR A 228 12.38 -4.50 14.04
C TYR A 228 11.88 -3.28 14.83
N LEU A 229 11.52 -3.47 16.11
CA LEU A 229 11.07 -2.38 16.99
C LEU A 229 12.16 -1.34 17.23
N THR A 230 13.41 -1.78 17.35
CA THR A 230 14.55 -0.89 17.66
C THR A 230 15.28 -0.37 16.43
N LEU A 231 14.89 -0.79 15.23
CA LEU A 231 15.53 -0.41 13.98
C LEU A 231 15.53 1.11 13.82
N THR A 232 16.66 1.70 13.41
CA THR A 232 16.85 3.15 13.15
C THR A 232 17.45 3.37 11.76
N PHE A 233 17.35 4.58 11.19
CA PHE A 233 17.99 4.89 9.91
C PHE A 233 19.52 4.75 9.93
N THR A 234 20.19 5.10 11.04
CA THR A 234 21.63 4.90 11.19
C THR A 234 22.02 3.43 11.10
N SER A 235 21.22 2.54 11.70
CA SER A 235 21.44 1.09 11.57
C SER A 235 21.25 0.59 10.13
N LEU A 236 20.39 1.23 9.32
CA LEU A 236 20.20 0.86 7.90
C LEU A 236 21.43 1.15 7.04
N ALA A 237 22.10 2.28 7.31
CA ALA A 237 23.27 2.73 6.57
C ALA A 237 24.50 1.83 6.78
N GLU A 238 24.60 1.17 7.93
CA GLU A 238 25.70 0.24 8.25
C GLU A 238 25.54 -1.14 7.58
N TYR A 239 24.33 -1.51 7.15
CA TYR A 239 24.13 -2.71 6.36
C TYR A 239 24.39 -2.41 4.87
N ASP A 240 25.65 -2.58 4.45
CA ASP A 240 26.20 -2.30 3.10
C ASP A 240 25.56 -3.12 1.94
N ASN A 241 24.53 -3.93 2.22
CA ASN A 241 23.75 -4.74 1.27
C ASN A 241 22.21 -4.62 1.48
N SER A 242 21.73 -3.54 2.12
CA SER A 242 20.40 -3.46 2.75
C SER A 242 19.20 -3.11 1.84
N ALA A 243 19.11 -3.73 0.66
CA ALA A 243 17.84 -3.84 -0.07
C ALA A 243 16.75 -4.60 0.72
N PHE A 244 17.03 -4.98 1.97
CA PHE A 244 16.11 -5.63 2.89
C PHE A 244 15.45 -4.64 3.87
N TYR A 245 16.19 -3.64 4.34
CA TYR A 245 15.75 -2.82 5.48
C TYR A 245 15.32 -1.39 5.09
N ASN A 246 15.66 -0.92 3.89
CA ASN A 246 15.09 0.30 3.31
C ASN A 246 13.59 0.17 2.98
N HIS A 247 13.04 -1.04 3.16
CA HIS A 247 11.83 -1.52 2.52
C HIS A 247 10.65 -1.79 3.48
N ALA A 248 10.86 -1.52 4.77
CA ALA A 248 9.77 -1.44 5.75
C ALA A 248 9.16 -0.03 5.73
N TYR A 249 7.96 0.13 6.29
CA TYR A 249 7.19 1.39 6.44
C TYR A 249 7.85 2.46 7.35
N GLY A 250 9.17 2.58 7.28
CA GLY A 250 10.02 3.33 8.17
C GLY A 250 10.56 2.46 9.31
N PRO A 251 11.80 2.69 9.75
CA PRO A 251 12.32 2.11 10.99
C PRO A 251 11.42 2.49 12.17
N MET A 252 11.12 1.52 13.05
CA MET A 252 10.23 1.78 14.18
C MET A 252 10.86 2.72 15.21
N GLY A 253 12.17 2.58 15.48
CA GLY A 253 12.96 3.52 16.27
C GLY A 253 12.71 3.53 17.77
N PHE A 254 12.08 2.50 18.33
CA PHE A 254 11.88 2.42 19.78
C PHE A 254 13.22 2.24 20.50
N ILE A 255 13.36 2.89 21.64
CA ILE A 255 14.58 2.84 22.43
C ILE A 255 14.58 1.52 23.24
N ALA A 256 15.56 0.65 23.00
CA ALA A 256 15.64 -0.66 23.66
C ALA A 256 15.61 -0.58 25.20
N SER A 257 16.22 0.46 25.79
CA SER A 257 16.21 0.68 27.24
C SER A 257 14.84 1.13 27.77
N LYS A 258 13.95 1.66 26.93
CA LYS A 258 12.59 2.03 27.32
C LYS A 258 11.57 0.90 27.15
N LEU A 259 11.92 -0.17 26.43
CA LEU A 259 11.07 -1.36 26.28
C LEU A 259 10.83 -2.09 27.62
N PRO A 260 9.84 -3.01 27.69
CA PRO A 260 9.39 -3.58 28.96
C PRO A 260 10.50 -4.37 29.66
N SER A 261 10.50 -4.38 31.00
CA SER A 261 11.46 -5.18 31.77
C SER A 261 11.27 -6.68 31.54
N ASP A 262 10.01 -7.09 31.37
CA ASP A 262 9.60 -8.47 31.17
C ASP A 262 9.63 -8.84 29.68
N ASN A 263 9.93 -10.10 29.38
CA ASN A 263 9.89 -10.64 28.03
C ASN A 263 8.44 -10.75 27.53
N LYS A 264 7.92 -9.69 26.91
CA LYS A 264 6.62 -9.68 26.23
C LYS A 264 6.72 -10.37 24.87
N VAL A 265 5.58 -10.70 24.26
CA VAL A 265 5.54 -11.33 22.93
C VAL A 265 4.75 -10.50 21.92
N GLY A 266 4.93 -10.74 20.62
CA GLY A 266 4.21 -10.00 19.58
C GLY A 266 2.69 -9.98 19.76
N ARG A 267 2.07 -11.05 20.28
CA ARG A 267 0.64 -11.06 20.63
C ARG A 267 0.24 -9.92 21.57
N ASP A 268 1.12 -9.49 22.47
CA ASP A 268 0.86 -8.38 23.38
C ASP A 268 0.81 -7.05 22.63
N ILE A 269 1.73 -6.82 21.68
CA ILE A 269 1.69 -5.68 20.76
C ILE A 269 0.42 -5.71 19.92
N GLN A 270 0.04 -6.88 19.38
CA GLN A 270 -1.19 -7.00 18.61
C GLN A 270 -2.41 -6.53 19.41
N LYS A 271 -2.52 -6.91 20.70
CA LYS A 271 -3.60 -6.48 21.58
C LYS A 271 -3.58 -4.96 21.83
N VAL A 272 -2.41 -4.37 21.98
CA VAL A 272 -2.25 -2.91 22.12
C VAL A 272 -2.74 -2.18 20.86
N LEU A 273 -2.45 -2.73 19.68
CA LEU A 273 -2.78 -2.14 18.39
C LEU A 273 -4.22 -2.42 17.92
N ASP A 274 -4.87 -3.44 18.48
CA ASP A 274 -6.24 -3.87 18.16
C ASP A 274 -7.25 -2.69 18.09
N PRO A 275 -7.37 -1.79 19.11
CA PRO A 275 -8.31 -0.66 19.06
C PRO A 275 -7.97 0.43 18.02
N TYR A 276 -6.76 0.42 17.46
CA TYR A 276 -6.25 1.49 16.61
C TYR A 276 -6.25 1.15 15.13
N VAL A 277 -5.84 -0.08 14.77
CA VAL A 277 -5.59 -0.45 13.37
C VAL A 277 -6.19 -1.79 12.95
N LYS A 278 -6.97 -2.48 13.78
CA LYS A 278 -7.50 -3.82 13.48
C LYS A 278 -8.38 -3.87 12.24
N ASP A 279 -9.26 -2.89 12.11
CA ASP A 279 -10.33 -2.85 11.12
C ASP A 279 -10.76 -1.41 10.81
N ALA A 280 -11.77 -1.30 9.95
CA ALA A 280 -12.46 -0.09 9.55
C ALA A 280 -12.97 0.77 10.73
N LYS A 281 -13.33 0.15 11.87
CA LYS A 281 -13.92 0.84 13.03
C LYS A 281 -12.86 1.35 14.01
N SER A 282 -11.61 0.94 13.82
CA SER A 282 -10.51 1.25 14.71
C SER A 282 -10.16 2.74 14.64
N LYS A 283 -9.72 3.32 15.77
CA LYS A 283 -9.61 4.79 15.91
C LYS A 283 -8.69 5.43 14.87
N LEU A 284 -7.47 4.91 14.73
CA LEU A 284 -6.49 5.45 13.79
C LEU A 284 -6.91 5.17 12.34
N THR A 285 -7.51 4.00 12.06
CA THR A 285 -8.09 3.73 10.73
C THR A 285 -9.10 4.81 10.32
N LYS A 286 -10.03 5.19 11.20
CA LYS A 286 -11.03 6.23 10.91
C LYS A 286 -10.42 7.61 10.69
N LEU A 287 -9.46 7.97 11.53
CA LEU A 287 -8.73 9.23 11.40
C LEU A 287 -8.01 9.28 10.05
N VAL A 288 -7.25 8.24 9.71
CA VAL A 288 -6.53 8.21 8.43
C VAL A 288 -7.49 8.15 7.24
N ALA A 289 -8.61 7.42 7.34
CA ALA A 289 -9.65 7.41 6.30
C ALA A 289 -10.25 8.78 6.02
N THR A 290 -10.30 9.64 7.05
CA THR A 290 -10.70 11.04 6.91
C THR A 290 -9.60 11.86 6.23
N LEU A 291 -8.35 11.68 6.65
CA LEU A 291 -7.20 12.47 6.18
C LEU A 291 -6.79 12.16 4.73
N VAL A 292 -6.88 10.91 4.28
CA VAL A 292 -6.47 10.51 2.90
C VAL A 292 -7.31 11.16 1.81
N LEU A 293 -8.52 11.65 2.12
CA LEU A 293 -9.35 12.39 1.17
C LEU A 293 -8.75 13.76 0.78
N PHE A 294 -7.83 14.27 1.60
CA PHE A 294 -7.11 15.51 1.33
C PHE A 294 -5.81 15.31 0.56
N GLU A 295 -5.32 14.08 0.42
CA GLU A 295 -4.12 13.81 -0.35
C GLU A 295 -4.35 14.05 -1.85
N ASP A 296 -3.26 14.36 -2.54
CA ASP A 296 -3.24 14.36 -4.00
C ASP A 296 -2.88 12.96 -4.49
N VAL A 297 -3.48 12.56 -5.61
CA VAL A 297 -3.36 11.20 -6.17
C VAL A 297 -1.91 10.76 -6.34
N GLN A 298 -1.03 11.67 -6.70
CA GLN A 298 0.41 11.43 -6.87
C GLN A 298 1.09 10.88 -5.59
N HIS A 299 0.57 11.22 -4.41
CA HIS A 299 1.10 10.79 -3.11
C HIS A 299 0.52 9.46 -2.62
N LEU A 300 -0.55 8.95 -3.24
CA LEU A 300 -1.13 7.65 -2.89
C LEU A 300 -0.16 6.51 -3.20
N GLY A 301 -0.04 5.52 -2.32
CA GLY A 301 0.76 4.31 -2.57
C GLY A 301 0.12 3.39 -3.62
N LEU A 302 0.85 2.38 -4.10
CA LEU A 302 0.26 1.41 -5.04
C LEU A 302 -0.91 0.66 -4.38
N SER A 303 -0.78 0.26 -3.12
CA SER A 303 -1.87 -0.40 -2.38
C SER A 303 -3.10 0.49 -2.12
N ASP A 304 -2.90 1.80 -1.96
CA ASP A 304 -4.00 2.77 -1.86
C ASP A 304 -4.79 2.75 -3.17
N MET A 305 -4.09 3.00 -4.29
CA MET A 305 -4.68 3.03 -5.62
C MET A 305 -5.36 1.70 -5.97
N PHE A 306 -4.70 0.59 -5.65
CA PHE A 306 -5.25 -0.75 -5.78
C PHE A 306 -6.56 -0.87 -5.02
N THR A 307 -6.58 -0.48 -3.74
CA THR A 307 -7.76 -0.61 -2.89
C THR A 307 -8.89 0.28 -3.39
N ILE A 308 -8.60 1.53 -3.74
CA ILE A 308 -9.58 2.47 -4.30
C ILE A 308 -10.19 1.87 -5.56
N LEU A 309 -9.38 1.49 -6.55
CA LEU A 309 -9.88 0.89 -7.81
C LEU A 309 -10.70 -0.37 -7.52
N PHE A 310 -10.21 -1.26 -6.65
CA PHE A 310 -10.92 -2.47 -6.25
C PHE A 310 -12.29 -2.17 -5.63
N LYS A 311 -12.40 -1.14 -4.78
CA LYS A 311 -13.66 -0.71 -4.17
C LYS A 311 -14.62 -0.12 -5.19
N LEU A 312 -14.12 0.75 -6.07
CA LEU A 312 -14.91 1.39 -7.12
C LEU A 312 -15.58 0.34 -8.02
N GLY A 313 -14.83 -0.67 -8.48
CA GLY A 313 -15.43 -1.72 -9.29
C GLY A 313 -16.31 -2.68 -8.48
N LYS A 314 -15.97 -2.97 -7.21
CA LYS A 314 -16.83 -3.80 -6.34
C LYS A 314 -18.18 -3.14 -6.02
N ALA A 315 -18.23 -1.82 -5.82
CA ALA A 315 -19.48 -1.09 -5.64
C ALA A 315 -20.43 -1.28 -6.84
N SER A 316 -19.87 -1.55 -8.03
CA SER A 316 -20.60 -1.79 -9.28
C SER A 316 -21.07 -3.25 -9.47
N MET A 317 -20.79 -4.15 -8.52
CA MET A 317 -21.19 -5.56 -8.59
C MET A 317 -22.54 -5.85 -7.92
N ARG A 318 -23.06 -7.08 -8.10
CA ARG A 318 -24.29 -7.55 -7.44
C ARG A 318 -24.09 -7.56 -5.92
N GLY A 319 -24.79 -6.68 -5.20
CA GLY A 319 -24.62 -6.48 -3.75
C GLY A 319 -23.67 -5.33 -3.37
N GLY A 320 -23.06 -4.65 -4.35
CA GLY A 320 -22.39 -3.37 -4.13
C GLY A 320 -23.38 -2.22 -3.93
N SER A 321 -22.89 -1.07 -3.47
CA SER A 321 -23.74 0.10 -3.24
C SER A 321 -24.17 0.77 -4.55
N ARG A 322 -25.43 0.56 -4.94
CA ARG A 322 -26.04 1.30 -6.06
C ARG A 322 -26.01 2.82 -5.84
N LYS A 323 -26.11 3.27 -4.58
CA LYS A 323 -26.04 4.69 -4.22
C LYS A 323 -24.66 5.25 -4.52
N PHE A 324 -23.60 4.52 -4.17
CA PHE A 324 -22.23 4.89 -4.50
C PHE A 324 -22.04 5.01 -6.02
N VAL A 325 -22.45 4.01 -6.79
CA VAL A 325 -22.30 4.01 -8.25
C VAL A 325 -23.05 5.18 -8.87
N LYS A 326 -24.29 5.43 -8.44
CA LYS A 326 -25.06 6.59 -8.89
C LYS A 326 -24.34 7.91 -8.55
N ALA A 327 -23.85 8.06 -7.33
CA ALA A 327 -23.12 9.25 -6.89
C ALA A 327 -21.82 9.45 -7.68
N LEU A 328 -21.10 8.36 -7.98
CA LEU A 328 -19.89 8.37 -8.81
C LEU A 328 -20.22 8.82 -10.23
N LYS A 329 -21.26 8.25 -10.86
CA LYS A 329 -21.69 8.64 -12.21
C LYS A 329 -22.08 10.12 -12.27
N LEU A 330 -22.92 10.57 -11.33
CA LEU A 330 -23.31 11.98 -11.23
C LEU A 330 -22.07 12.88 -11.08
N SER A 331 -21.12 12.49 -10.24
CA SER A 331 -19.88 13.26 -10.05
C SER A 331 -19.00 13.30 -11.30
N LEU A 332 -18.90 12.19 -12.05
CA LEU A 332 -18.17 12.12 -13.32
C LEU A 332 -18.83 12.99 -14.41
N ASP A 333 -20.15 13.15 -14.36
CA ASP A 333 -20.89 14.09 -15.23
C ASP A 333 -20.84 15.55 -14.75
N ASN A 334 -20.13 15.85 -13.66
CA ASN A 334 -20.16 17.14 -12.96
C ASN A 334 -21.59 17.58 -12.57
N LYS A 335 -22.47 16.61 -12.30
CA LYS A 335 -23.85 16.80 -11.85
C LYS A 335 -23.95 16.72 -10.33
N SER A 336 -25.04 17.27 -9.79
CA SER A 336 -25.26 17.22 -8.34
C SER A 336 -25.62 15.79 -7.90
N VAL A 337 -25.02 15.31 -6.81
CA VAL A 337 -25.31 13.98 -6.24
C VAL A 337 -26.79 13.84 -5.81
N ASN A 338 -27.50 14.95 -5.63
CA ASN A 338 -28.91 14.99 -5.24
C ASN A 338 -29.89 14.84 -6.42
N GLU A 339 -29.41 14.70 -7.66
CA GLU A 339 -30.29 14.51 -8.81
C GLU A 339 -31.07 13.18 -8.73
N SER A 340 -32.36 13.24 -9.03
CA SER A 340 -33.27 12.09 -8.93
C SER A 340 -33.01 11.05 -10.02
N ALA A 341 -32.72 11.50 -11.25
CA ALA A 341 -32.42 10.64 -12.39
C ALA A 341 -30.96 10.19 -12.38
N GLU A 342 -30.72 8.93 -12.72
CA GLU A 342 -29.37 8.44 -13.03
C GLU A 342 -28.99 8.97 -14.42
N PRO A 343 -27.77 9.52 -14.59
CA PRO A 343 -27.39 10.03 -15.88
C PRO A 343 -27.23 8.88 -16.89
N SER A 344 -27.72 9.12 -18.11
CA SER A 344 -27.58 8.24 -19.29
C SER A 344 -26.42 8.75 -20.15
N ASN A 345 -25.21 8.82 -19.59
CA ASN A 345 -24.02 9.17 -20.35
C ASN A 345 -23.28 7.88 -20.72
N VAL A 346 -23.29 7.54 -22.02
CA VAL A 346 -22.69 6.31 -22.55
C VAL A 346 -21.20 6.21 -22.21
N VAL A 347 -20.49 7.34 -22.20
CA VAL A 347 -19.06 7.39 -21.89
C VAL A 347 -18.79 7.13 -20.41
N VAL A 348 -19.59 7.74 -19.52
CA VAL A 348 -19.51 7.50 -18.07
C VAL A 348 -19.91 6.06 -17.73
N ASP A 349 -20.96 5.54 -18.36
CA ASP A 349 -21.37 4.15 -18.20
C ASP A 349 -20.28 3.18 -18.68
N GLY A 350 -19.64 3.49 -19.81
CA GLY A 350 -18.48 2.75 -20.32
C GLY A 350 -17.30 2.73 -19.34
N LEU A 351 -16.98 3.86 -18.72
CA LEU A 351 -15.94 3.98 -17.71
C LEU A 351 -16.26 3.19 -16.43
N VAL A 352 -17.48 3.32 -15.91
CA VAL A 352 -17.93 2.56 -14.73
C VAL A 352 -17.96 1.05 -15.02
N HIS A 353 -18.37 0.66 -16.23
CA HIS A 353 -18.31 -0.74 -16.67
C HIS A 353 -16.87 -1.26 -16.76
N ALA A 354 -15.93 -0.47 -17.26
CA ALA A 354 -14.52 -0.82 -17.31
C ALA A 354 -13.92 -0.96 -15.89
N LEU A 355 -14.25 -0.06 -14.96
CA LEU A 355 -13.85 -0.17 -13.55
C LEU A 355 -14.39 -1.46 -12.90
N ARG A 356 -15.65 -1.79 -13.18
CA ARG A 356 -16.26 -3.04 -12.70
C ARG A 356 -15.52 -4.25 -13.24
N SER A 357 -15.29 -4.30 -14.56
CA SER A 357 -14.62 -5.42 -15.24
C SER A 357 -13.17 -5.58 -14.79
N PHE A 358 -12.48 -4.47 -14.53
CA PHE A 358 -11.14 -4.45 -13.95
C PHE A 358 -11.07 -5.03 -12.54
N CYS A 359 -12.16 -4.94 -11.78
CA CYS A 359 -12.21 -5.53 -10.45
C CYS A 359 -12.63 -6.99 -10.51
N ASP A 360 -13.77 -7.28 -11.13
CA ASP A 360 -14.29 -8.63 -11.32
C ASP A 360 -14.86 -8.74 -12.73
N SER A 361 -14.14 -9.46 -13.57
CA SER A 361 -14.59 -9.80 -14.92
C SER A 361 -15.79 -10.78 -14.93
N GLY A 362 -16.40 -11.07 -13.76
CA GLY A 362 -17.54 -11.95 -13.54
C GLY A 362 -17.16 -13.44 -13.54
N ARG A 363 -15.86 -13.73 -13.58
CA ARG A 363 -15.30 -15.03 -13.98
C ARG A 363 -14.73 -15.85 -12.82
N HIS A 364 -14.69 -15.29 -11.62
CA HIS A 364 -14.18 -15.94 -10.40
C HIS A 364 -15.21 -16.80 -9.66
N THR A 365 -16.45 -16.88 -10.16
CA THR A 365 -17.60 -17.50 -9.46
C THR A 365 -17.88 -18.96 -9.86
N ALA A 366 -17.23 -19.51 -10.89
CA ALA A 366 -17.68 -20.78 -11.50
C ALA A 366 -16.55 -21.80 -11.83
N GLY A 367 -15.47 -21.87 -11.05
CA GLY A 367 -14.45 -22.93 -11.18
C GLY A 367 -13.58 -22.91 -12.46
N ASN A 368 -13.94 -22.09 -13.45
CA ASN A 368 -13.34 -22.14 -14.77
C ASN A 368 -12.31 -21.01 -14.93
N HIS A 369 -11.06 -21.26 -14.55
CA HIS A 369 -9.95 -20.29 -14.52
C HIS A 369 -9.04 -20.29 -15.77
N SER A 370 -9.23 -21.22 -16.71
CA SER A 370 -8.39 -21.33 -17.90
C SER A 370 -8.74 -20.30 -18.97
N GLY A 371 -7.74 -19.52 -19.42
CA GLY A 371 -7.83 -18.66 -20.61
C GLY A 371 -8.56 -17.32 -20.44
N LYS A 372 -8.59 -16.75 -19.23
CA LYS A 372 -9.44 -15.57 -18.93
C LYS A 372 -8.63 -14.34 -18.54
N ALA A 373 -9.20 -13.16 -18.85
CA ALA A 373 -8.59 -11.85 -18.64
C ALA A 373 -8.14 -11.66 -17.18
N LEU A 374 -6.93 -11.13 -17.00
CA LEU A 374 -6.43 -10.78 -15.67
C LEU A 374 -7.09 -9.50 -15.17
N ASP A 375 -7.70 -9.59 -14.00
CA ASP A 375 -8.33 -8.49 -13.25
C ASP A 375 -7.69 -8.37 -11.85
N LEU A 376 -8.13 -7.41 -11.03
CA LEU A 376 -7.59 -7.23 -9.68
C LEU A 376 -7.87 -8.44 -8.76
N HIS A 377 -9.00 -9.15 -8.94
CA HIS A 377 -9.26 -10.38 -8.20
C HIS A 377 -8.24 -11.48 -8.52
N SER A 378 -7.66 -11.50 -9.72
CA SER A 378 -6.58 -12.44 -10.04
C SER A 378 -5.32 -12.24 -9.17
N LEU A 379 -5.10 -11.03 -8.65
CA LEU A 379 -4.00 -10.69 -7.74
C LEU A 379 -4.37 -10.90 -6.26
N LEU A 380 -5.61 -10.59 -5.88
CA LEU A 380 -6.14 -10.83 -4.52
C LEU A 380 -6.55 -12.27 -4.25
N GLY A 381 -6.71 -13.08 -5.30
CA GLY A 381 -7.25 -14.44 -5.28
C GLY A 381 -8.78 -14.53 -5.24
N CYS A 382 -9.32 -15.65 -5.71
CA CYS A 382 -10.74 -15.95 -5.62
C CYS A 382 -11.04 -16.69 -4.32
N GLY A 383 -12.15 -16.38 -3.64
CA GLY A 383 -12.52 -17.03 -2.37
C GLY A 383 -12.94 -18.51 -2.47
N GLN A 384 -12.76 -19.15 -3.63
CA GLN A 384 -13.16 -20.54 -3.84
C GLN A 384 -12.05 -21.47 -3.34
N THR A 385 -12.37 -22.25 -2.30
CA THR A 385 -11.48 -23.18 -1.57
C THR A 385 -10.87 -24.27 -2.43
N HIS A 386 -11.49 -24.57 -3.58
CA HIS A 386 -11.10 -25.67 -4.47
C HIS A 386 -10.31 -25.23 -5.72
N ASN A 387 -9.99 -23.93 -5.89
CA ASN A 387 -9.47 -23.39 -7.15
C ASN A 387 -8.01 -22.90 -7.13
N SER A 388 -7.45 -22.84 -8.34
CA SER A 388 -6.10 -22.44 -8.77
C SER A 388 -5.75 -20.94 -8.65
N CYS A 389 -6.61 -20.09 -8.09
CA CYS A 389 -6.35 -18.65 -7.91
C CYS A 389 -6.16 -18.30 -6.42
N PRO A 390 -4.98 -18.59 -5.84
CA PRO A 390 -4.68 -18.30 -4.44
C PRO A 390 -4.68 -16.81 -4.16
N LYS A 391 -5.07 -16.44 -2.95
CA LYS A 391 -5.02 -15.06 -2.47
C LYS A 391 -3.59 -14.66 -2.14
N ILE A 392 -2.96 -13.89 -3.02
CA ILE A 392 -1.54 -13.54 -2.87
C ILE A 392 -1.41 -12.25 -2.07
N LEU A 393 -1.98 -11.16 -2.57
CA LEU A 393 -1.80 -9.82 -2.00
C LEU A 393 -2.89 -9.48 -0.98
N TYR A 394 -2.51 -8.72 0.02
CA TYR A 394 -3.39 -8.05 0.99
C TYR A 394 -2.98 -6.58 1.08
N PRO A 395 -3.71 -5.63 0.47
CA PRO A 395 -3.38 -4.23 0.62
C PRO A 395 -3.55 -3.82 2.09
N LEU A 396 -2.52 -3.28 2.71
CA LEU A 396 -2.56 -2.83 4.10
C LEU A 396 -3.57 -1.70 4.36
N PRO A 397 -3.81 -0.73 3.46
CA PRO A 397 -4.84 0.29 3.67
C PRO A 397 -6.26 -0.20 3.35
N PHE A 398 -6.48 -1.52 3.18
CA PHE A 398 -7.81 -2.05 2.82
C PHE A 398 -8.92 -1.55 3.74
N ASP A 399 -8.62 -1.42 5.04
CA ASP A 399 -9.56 -1.00 6.06
C ASP A 399 -9.80 0.50 6.10
N ILE A 400 -8.81 1.32 5.71
CA ILE A 400 -8.98 2.78 5.52
C ILE A 400 -10.14 3.03 4.55
N TYR A 401 -10.10 2.32 3.41
CA TYR A 401 -11.12 2.42 2.39
C TYR A 401 -12.33 1.49 2.64
N ASN A 402 -12.50 1.01 3.88
CA ASN A 402 -13.74 0.38 4.36
C ASN A 402 -14.32 1.11 5.56
N ALA A 403 -13.68 2.18 6.04
CA ALA A 403 -13.90 2.73 7.36
C ALA A 403 -15.33 3.23 7.61
N ASP A 404 -16.11 3.58 6.58
CA ASP A 404 -17.50 4.04 6.72
C ASP A 404 -18.29 4.08 5.39
N ASP A 405 -19.61 4.23 5.49
CA ASP A 405 -20.53 4.69 4.43
C ASP A 405 -20.14 6.09 3.88
N ALA A 406 -19.18 6.77 4.51
CA ALA A 406 -18.64 8.05 4.10
C ALA A 406 -18.06 8.04 2.67
N GLN A 407 -17.69 6.88 2.14
CA GLN A 407 -17.25 6.80 0.74
C GLN A 407 -18.34 7.18 -0.26
N GLU A 408 -19.61 6.81 0.00
CA GLU A 408 -20.74 7.25 -0.84
C GLU A 408 -20.83 8.76 -0.90
N LYS A 409 -20.64 9.40 0.25
CA LYS A 409 -20.72 10.85 0.39
C LYS A 409 -19.54 11.56 -0.25
N ASN A 410 -18.43 10.85 -0.47
CA ASN A 410 -17.19 11.37 -1.03
C ASN A 410 -16.91 10.84 -2.44
N ALA A 411 -17.93 10.31 -3.14
CA ALA A 411 -17.83 9.85 -4.52
C ALA A 411 -17.24 10.91 -5.46
N ALA A 412 -17.48 12.20 -5.20
CA ALA A 412 -16.93 13.31 -5.96
C ALA A 412 -15.39 13.39 -5.91
N VAL A 413 -14.78 13.06 -4.77
CA VAL A 413 -13.31 13.02 -4.61
C VAL A 413 -12.72 11.89 -5.45
N PHE A 414 -13.32 10.70 -5.37
CA PHE A 414 -12.86 9.57 -6.19
C PHE A 414 -13.11 9.81 -7.68
N ALA A 415 -14.23 10.44 -8.03
CA ALA A 415 -14.51 10.86 -9.40
C ALA A 415 -13.44 11.84 -9.91
N SER A 416 -13.01 12.82 -9.11
CA SER A 416 -11.92 13.72 -9.52
C SER A 416 -10.61 12.98 -9.74
N TRP A 417 -10.27 12.01 -8.89
CA TRP A 417 -9.05 11.21 -9.05
C TRP A 417 -9.04 10.37 -10.33
N ILE A 418 -10.20 9.88 -10.76
CA ILE A 418 -10.36 9.14 -12.02
C ILE A 418 -10.35 10.10 -13.21
N ARG A 419 -11.16 11.16 -13.13
CA ARG A 419 -11.37 12.16 -14.18
C ARG A 419 -10.10 12.86 -14.57
N ASP A 420 -9.26 13.17 -13.60
CA ASP A 420 -8.04 13.92 -13.88
C ASP A 420 -6.94 12.98 -14.44
N GLY A 421 -7.28 11.73 -14.79
CA GLY A 421 -6.41 10.71 -15.42
C GLY A 421 -5.33 10.14 -14.49
N ASP A 422 -5.08 10.81 -13.38
CA ASP A 422 -3.96 10.55 -12.49
C ASP A 422 -4.06 9.20 -11.78
N LEU A 423 -5.25 8.72 -11.40
CA LEU A 423 -5.36 7.50 -10.59
C LEU A 423 -4.95 6.25 -11.36
N VAL A 424 -5.52 6.03 -12.55
CA VAL A 424 -5.27 4.82 -13.34
C VAL A 424 -3.85 4.84 -13.93
N GLN A 425 -3.38 6.02 -14.38
CA GLN A 425 -2.04 6.16 -14.91
C GLN A 425 -0.97 5.97 -13.82
N ASN A 426 -1.13 6.59 -12.66
CA ASN A 426 -0.19 6.39 -11.55
C ASN A 426 -0.24 4.96 -11.02
N PHE A 427 -1.41 4.32 -10.99
CA PHE A 427 -1.53 2.90 -10.65
C PHE A 427 -0.67 2.04 -11.60
N LYS A 428 -0.79 2.24 -12.92
CA LYS A 428 0.03 1.52 -13.90
C LYS A 428 1.52 1.76 -13.70
N LEU A 429 1.94 3.02 -13.51
CA LEU A 429 3.34 3.38 -13.29
C LEU A 429 3.91 2.71 -12.03
N LYS A 430 3.20 2.78 -10.91
CA LYS A 430 3.64 2.14 -9.66
C LYS A 430 3.58 0.62 -9.73
N LEU A 431 2.66 0.05 -10.51
CA LEU A 431 2.62 -1.38 -10.78
C LEU A 431 3.81 -1.84 -11.64
N HIS A 432 4.26 -1.04 -12.61
CA HIS A 432 5.52 -1.28 -13.31
C HIS A 432 6.73 -1.23 -12.38
N ALA A 433 6.76 -0.29 -11.43
CA ALA A 433 7.82 -0.23 -10.43
C ALA A 433 7.84 -1.48 -9.53
N LEU A 434 6.67 -1.96 -9.09
CA LEU A 434 6.58 -3.24 -8.37
C LEU A 434 7.08 -4.41 -9.22
N LYS A 435 6.66 -4.49 -10.48
CA LYS A 435 7.14 -5.50 -11.43
C LYS A 435 8.67 -5.49 -11.51
N TYR A 436 9.26 -4.32 -11.73
CA TYR A 436 10.70 -4.14 -11.85
C TYR A 436 11.43 -4.58 -10.57
N ASN A 437 10.94 -4.16 -9.40
CA ASN A 437 11.52 -4.58 -8.13
C ASN A 437 11.44 -6.08 -7.94
N LEU A 438 10.33 -6.73 -8.30
CA LEU A 438 10.21 -8.18 -8.26
C LEU A 438 11.15 -8.87 -9.25
N GLU A 439 11.30 -8.38 -10.48
CA GLU A 439 12.25 -8.90 -11.49
C GLU A 439 13.70 -8.82 -11.03
N ALA A 440 14.06 -7.76 -10.32
CA ALA A 440 15.40 -7.56 -9.77
C ALA A 440 15.70 -8.46 -8.57
N LEU A 441 14.70 -9.12 -7.98
CA LEU A 441 14.95 -10.06 -6.89
C LEU A 441 15.58 -11.34 -7.44
N ASP A 442 16.79 -11.62 -6.98
CA ASP A 442 17.56 -12.84 -7.29
C ASP A 442 16.76 -14.14 -7.12
N CYS A 443 15.75 -14.17 -6.25
CA CYS A 443 14.81 -15.30 -6.11
C CYS A 443 14.07 -15.69 -7.41
N LEU A 444 13.93 -14.77 -8.36
CA LEU A 444 13.21 -14.96 -9.63
C LEU A 444 14.14 -15.22 -10.82
N SER A 445 15.46 -15.13 -10.59
CA SER A 445 16.53 -15.44 -11.54
C SER A 445 17.27 -16.72 -11.09
N PRO A 446 17.86 -17.53 -11.99
CA PRO A 446 18.69 -18.65 -11.58
C PRO A 446 20.08 -18.18 -11.08
N MET A 447 20.17 -17.71 -9.82
CA MET A 447 21.35 -17.49 -8.91
C MET A 447 21.23 -16.17 -8.12
N PRO A 448 21.79 -15.99 -6.87
CA PRO A 448 22.99 -16.62 -6.25
C PRO A 448 22.80 -17.25 -4.83
N GLU A 449 23.92 -17.73 -4.26
CA GLU A 449 24.27 -18.33 -2.95
C GLU A 449 23.22 -18.88 -1.97
N HIS A 450 22.07 -18.23 -1.75
CA HIS A 450 20.98 -18.75 -0.91
C HIS A 450 20.11 -19.79 -1.65
N HIS A 451 20.34 -19.96 -2.95
CA HIS A 451 19.67 -20.91 -3.84
C HIS A 451 20.49 -22.15 -4.21
N GLN A 452 21.48 -22.55 -3.40
CA GLN A 452 22.27 -23.77 -3.66
C GLN A 452 21.39 -25.03 -3.83
N SER A 453 20.13 -25.01 -3.36
CA SER A 453 19.15 -26.10 -3.48
C SER A 453 17.98 -25.83 -4.46
N GLY A 454 18.05 -24.79 -5.31
CA GLY A 454 17.04 -24.49 -6.33
C GLY A 454 16.13 -23.28 -6.02
N PRO A 455 15.11 -23.01 -6.87
CA PRO A 455 14.24 -21.84 -6.76
C PRO A 455 13.47 -21.79 -5.44
N CYS A 456 13.11 -20.58 -4.99
CA CYS A 456 12.35 -20.41 -3.76
C CYS A 456 11.03 -21.21 -3.82
N PRO A 457 10.72 -22.02 -2.80
CA PRO A 457 9.54 -22.90 -2.82
C PRO A 457 8.22 -22.12 -2.85
N ASN A 458 8.18 -20.88 -2.35
CA ASN A 458 7.01 -19.99 -2.40
C ASN A 458 7.38 -18.52 -2.11
N VAL A 459 6.42 -17.62 -2.36
CA VAL A 459 6.50 -16.16 -2.12
C VAL A 459 6.73 -15.77 -0.67
N VAL A 460 6.33 -16.62 0.27
CA VAL A 460 6.46 -16.34 1.71
C VAL A 460 7.89 -16.58 2.16
N GLN A 461 8.51 -17.63 1.64
CA GLN A 461 9.86 -18.08 2.03
C GLN A 461 10.98 -17.45 1.19
N CYS A 462 10.66 -16.75 0.10
CA CYS A 462 11.65 -15.89 -0.55
C CYS A 462 11.90 -14.67 0.33
N LEU A 463 13.15 -14.51 0.76
CA LEU A 463 13.55 -13.45 1.67
C LEU A 463 13.18 -12.07 1.11
N TYR A 464 13.30 -11.85 -0.19
CA TYR A 464 13.16 -10.51 -0.77
C TYR A 464 11.75 -10.13 -1.23
N VAL A 465 10.87 -11.11 -1.47
CA VAL A 465 9.52 -10.84 -2.02
C VAL A 465 8.63 -10.10 -1.02
N PRO A 466 8.46 -10.55 0.25
CA PRO A 466 7.60 -9.86 1.18
C PRO A 466 8.03 -8.40 1.43
N PRO A 467 9.30 -8.07 1.71
CA PRO A 467 9.76 -6.68 1.83
C PRO A 467 9.36 -5.82 0.64
N ALA A 468 9.63 -6.30 -0.58
CA ALA A 468 9.24 -5.59 -1.79
C ALA A 468 7.72 -5.37 -1.85
N LEU A 469 6.89 -6.34 -1.45
CA LEU A 469 5.44 -6.15 -1.42
C LEU A 469 5.02 -5.09 -0.38
N TYR A 470 5.63 -5.10 0.80
CA TYR A 470 5.29 -4.14 1.85
C TYR A 470 5.64 -2.70 1.46
N ASP A 471 6.72 -2.46 0.71
CA ASP A 471 7.03 -1.14 0.15
C ASP A 471 5.92 -0.55 -0.70
N PHE A 472 5.29 -1.42 -1.50
CA PHE A 472 4.20 -1.03 -2.36
C PHE A 472 2.86 -1.05 -1.64
N GLY A 473 2.87 -1.34 -0.35
CA GLY A 473 1.71 -1.23 0.48
C GLY A 473 0.99 -2.55 0.77
N PHE A 474 1.58 -3.69 0.39
CA PHE A 474 0.94 -4.99 0.39
C PHE A 474 1.56 -5.95 1.40
N GLY A 475 0.72 -6.56 2.21
CA GLY A 475 1.04 -7.84 2.86
C GLY A 475 0.65 -9.04 2.02
N LEU A 476 0.95 -10.22 2.56
CA LEU A 476 0.50 -11.50 2.03
C LEU A 476 -0.83 -11.89 2.70
N TRP A 477 -1.85 -12.33 1.97
CA TRP A 477 -3.17 -12.60 2.56
C TRP A 477 -3.16 -13.72 3.62
N SER A 478 -2.64 -14.89 3.25
CA SER A 478 -2.56 -16.07 4.12
C SER A 478 -1.26 -16.80 3.84
N PRO A 479 -0.15 -16.44 4.52
CA PRO A 479 1.14 -17.03 4.24
C PRO A 479 1.13 -18.56 4.37
N GLY A 480 0.43 -19.12 5.35
CA GLY A 480 0.29 -20.57 5.51
C GLY A 480 -0.40 -21.25 4.32
N GLU A 481 -1.43 -20.63 3.75
CA GLU A 481 -2.10 -21.11 2.54
C GLU A 481 -1.19 -21.00 1.32
N LEU A 482 -0.44 -19.90 1.19
CA LEU A 482 0.51 -19.68 0.09
C LEU A 482 1.68 -20.68 0.13
N VAL A 483 2.17 -21.03 1.33
CA VAL A 483 3.16 -22.09 1.53
C VAL A 483 2.58 -23.45 1.14
N THR A 484 1.38 -23.78 1.63
CA THR A 484 0.70 -25.05 1.33
C THR A 484 0.46 -25.22 -0.17
N ARG A 485 0.07 -24.14 -0.85
CA ARG A 485 -0.18 -24.11 -2.31
C ARG A 485 1.07 -23.93 -3.16
N LYS A 486 2.26 -23.76 -2.55
CA LYS A 486 3.53 -23.53 -3.24
C LYS A 486 3.47 -22.37 -4.25
N VAL A 487 2.77 -21.29 -3.88
CA VAL A 487 2.65 -20.11 -4.75
C VAL A 487 4.01 -19.43 -4.82
N ASN A 488 4.66 -19.42 -5.98
CA ASN A 488 5.99 -18.84 -6.13
C ASN A 488 5.93 -17.39 -6.65
N GLY A 489 7.01 -16.63 -6.44
CA GLY A 489 7.08 -15.22 -6.86
C GLY A 489 7.02 -15.04 -8.37
N LYS A 490 7.46 -16.05 -9.14
CA LYS A 490 7.34 -16.05 -10.60
C LYS A 490 5.89 -16.01 -11.04
N GLN A 491 4.98 -16.74 -10.40
CA GLN A 491 3.55 -16.69 -10.69
C GLN A 491 2.95 -15.30 -10.43
N LEU A 492 3.35 -14.63 -9.34
CA LEU A 492 2.92 -13.26 -9.07
C LEU A 492 3.46 -12.29 -10.13
N LEU A 493 4.75 -12.39 -10.45
CA LEU A 493 5.40 -11.57 -11.46
C LEU A 493 4.77 -11.77 -12.85
N GLU A 494 4.47 -13.00 -13.24
CA GLU A 494 3.78 -13.33 -14.49
C GLU A 494 2.39 -12.70 -14.56
N LYS A 495 1.62 -12.75 -13.46
CA LYS A 495 0.30 -12.11 -13.39
C LYS A 495 0.41 -10.59 -13.54
N ILE A 496 1.33 -9.95 -12.82
CA ILE A 496 1.55 -8.49 -12.92
C ILE A 496 2.01 -8.13 -14.34
N THR A 497 2.93 -8.90 -14.91
CA THR A 497 3.44 -8.68 -16.27
C THR A 497 2.32 -8.76 -17.28
N LYS A 498 1.51 -9.83 -17.26
CA LYS A 498 0.37 -9.96 -18.17
C LYS A 498 -0.66 -8.85 -17.97
N LEU A 499 -0.95 -8.45 -16.73
CA LEU A 499 -1.85 -7.32 -16.45
C LEU A 499 -1.35 -6.01 -17.08
N LEU A 500 -0.03 -5.81 -17.17
CA LEU A 500 0.59 -4.61 -17.73
C LEU A 500 0.76 -4.67 -19.25
N THR A 501 1.04 -5.83 -19.83
CA THR A 501 1.46 -5.96 -21.25
C THR A 501 0.42 -6.58 -22.16
N ASP A 502 -0.59 -7.29 -21.63
CA ASP A 502 -1.63 -7.90 -22.45
C ASP A 502 -2.60 -6.81 -22.97
N PRO A 503 -2.72 -6.63 -24.30
CA PRO A 503 -3.64 -5.65 -24.88
C PRO A 503 -5.11 -5.97 -24.55
N THR A 504 -5.42 -7.22 -24.20
CA THR A 504 -6.75 -7.67 -23.81
C THR A 504 -7.01 -7.60 -22.30
N SER A 505 -6.01 -7.18 -21.51
CA SER A 505 -6.16 -7.03 -20.06
C SER A 505 -7.23 -6.01 -19.69
N GLU A 506 -7.85 -6.20 -18.53
CA GLU A 506 -8.85 -5.24 -18.04
C GLU A 506 -8.23 -3.89 -17.65
N LEU A 507 -6.92 -3.85 -17.36
CA LEU A 507 -6.20 -2.59 -17.16
C LEU A 507 -6.12 -1.78 -18.45
N THR A 508 -5.76 -2.43 -19.58
CA THR A 508 -5.73 -1.77 -20.89
C THR A 508 -7.10 -1.23 -21.28
N LYS A 509 -8.17 -2.00 -21.05
CA LYS A 509 -9.55 -1.56 -21.29
C LYS A 509 -9.94 -0.37 -20.41
N LEU A 510 -9.57 -0.39 -19.13
CA LEU A 510 -9.81 0.72 -18.22
C LEU A 510 -9.08 1.99 -18.67
N MET A 511 -7.82 1.87 -19.09
CA MET A 511 -7.06 3.02 -19.64
C MET A 511 -7.73 3.59 -20.90
N ALA A 512 -8.20 2.73 -21.81
CA ALA A 512 -8.92 3.19 -23.00
C ALA A 512 -10.23 3.90 -22.65
N ALA A 513 -10.98 3.40 -21.65
CA ALA A 513 -12.20 4.04 -21.18
C ALA A 513 -11.94 5.42 -20.55
N VAL A 514 -10.84 5.57 -19.78
CA VAL A 514 -10.42 6.87 -19.25
C VAL A 514 -10.05 7.83 -20.38
N ALA A 515 -9.28 7.39 -21.38
CA ALA A 515 -8.92 8.23 -22.52
C ALA A 515 -10.14 8.69 -23.33
N ASN A 516 -11.13 7.81 -23.53
CA ASN A 516 -12.39 8.16 -24.20
C ASN A 516 -13.19 9.18 -23.38
N TYR A 517 -13.21 9.04 -22.06
CA TYR A 517 -13.84 9.99 -21.15
C TYR A 517 -13.18 11.37 -21.22
N ASP A 518 -11.85 11.43 -21.23
CA ASP A 518 -11.09 12.69 -21.36
C ASP A 518 -11.35 13.37 -22.72
N ALA A 519 -11.39 12.57 -23.80
CA ALA A 519 -11.70 13.08 -25.14
C ALA A 519 -13.11 13.66 -25.24
N SER A 520 -14.11 12.98 -24.65
CA SER A 520 -15.50 13.46 -24.58
C SER A 520 -15.64 14.79 -23.82
N ARG A 521 -14.84 14.97 -22.75
CA ARG A 521 -14.79 16.25 -22.03
C ARG A 521 -14.15 17.36 -22.86
N ALA A 522 -13.08 17.05 -23.58
CA ALA A 522 -12.38 18.02 -24.42
C ALA A 522 -13.25 18.53 -25.58
N SER A 523 -14.16 17.71 -26.11
CA SER A 523 -15.11 18.09 -27.16
C SER A 523 -16.36 18.82 -26.66
N GLY A 524 -16.46 19.10 -25.35
CA GLY A 524 -17.58 19.86 -24.78
C GLY A 524 -18.90 19.09 -24.73
N GLY A 525 -18.87 17.75 -24.75
CA GLY A 525 -20.08 16.92 -24.68
C GLY A 525 -21.02 17.05 -25.88
N ALA A 526 -20.56 17.64 -26.99
CA ALA A 526 -21.29 17.62 -28.25
C ALA A 526 -21.19 16.20 -28.84
N GLU A 527 -22.04 15.29 -28.40
CA GLU A 527 -22.22 14.01 -29.07
C GLU A 527 -22.78 14.26 -30.48
N ALA A 528 -21.90 14.18 -31.48
CA ALA A 528 -22.29 13.69 -32.78
C ALA A 528 -22.64 12.22 -32.60
N GLY A 529 -23.94 11.92 -32.56
CA GLY A 529 -24.48 10.57 -32.37
C GLY A 529 -24.15 9.63 -33.54
N ASN A 530 -22.90 9.16 -33.61
CA ASN A 530 -22.52 8.04 -34.45
C ASN A 530 -22.03 6.89 -33.58
N ALA A 531 -22.91 5.90 -33.48
CA ALA A 531 -22.69 4.62 -32.83
C ALA A 531 -21.40 3.96 -33.33
N VAL A 532 -20.45 3.74 -32.42
CA VAL A 532 -19.48 2.65 -32.56
C VAL A 532 -20.26 1.36 -32.31
N THR A 533 -20.79 0.82 -33.39
CA THR A 533 -21.34 -0.54 -33.43
C THR A 533 -20.19 -1.54 -33.48
N ASP A 534 -20.37 -2.58 -32.68
CA ASP A 534 -19.61 -3.81 -32.51
C ASP A 534 -18.55 -4.16 -33.56
N ALA A 535 -17.33 -4.39 -33.05
CA ALA A 535 -16.33 -5.21 -33.72
C ALA A 535 -16.83 -6.66 -33.83
N ASN A 536 -17.46 -6.93 -34.96
CA ASN A 536 -17.65 -8.21 -35.66
C ASN A 536 -17.03 -9.44 -34.98
N ILE A 537 -17.84 -10.18 -34.20
CA ILE A 537 -17.60 -11.59 -33.89
C ILE A 537 -18.19 -12.39 -35.03
N GLY A 538 -17.34 -12.94 -35.89
CA GLY A 538 -17.73 -13.86 -36.95
C GLY A 538 -18.44 -15.08 -36.36
N SER A 539 -19.69 -15.28 -36.76
CA SER A 539 -20.40 -16.55 -36.54
C SER A 539 -19.91 -17.58 -37.58
N PRO A 540 -19.81 -18.87 -37.21
CA PRO A 540 -19.38 -19.91 -38.14
C PRO A 540 -20.49 -20.25 -39.13
N GLU A 541 -20.12 -20.38 -40.41
CA GLU A 541 -20.96 -20.97 -41.45
C GLU A 541 -21.40 -22.38 -41.04
N VAL A 542 -22.71 -22.60 -41.02
CA VAL A 542 -23.32 -23.93 -40.97
C VAL A 542 -23.39 -24.41 -42.42
N SER A 543 -22.57 -25.40 -42.76
CA SER A 543 -22.72 -26.14 -44.01
C SER A 543 -23.93 -27.07 -43.91
N GLU A 544 -24.93 -26.84 -44.77
CA GLU A 544 -25.97 -27.81 -45.08
C GLU A 544 -25.35 -29.07 -45.68
N VAL A 545 -25.69 -30.22 -45.11
CA VAL A 545 -25.46 -31.54 -45.70
C VAL A 545 -26.80 -32.00 -46.26
N GLU A 546 -26.88 -32.11 -47.58
CA GLU A 546 -27.95 -32.83 -48.27
C GLU A 546 -27.84 -34.33 -47.99
N SER A 547 -28.93 -34.92 -47.52
CA SER A 547 -29.35 -36.30 -47.80
C SER A 547 -30.86 -36.43 -47.66
#